data_AF-A0A3C2BU17-F1
#
_entry.id   AF-A0A3C2BU17-F1
#
_cell.length_a   1.000
_cell.length_b   1.000
_cell.length_c   1.000
_cell.angle_alpha   90.00
_cell.angle_beta   90.00
_cell.angle_gamma   90.00
#
_symmetry.space_group_name_H-M   'P 1'
#
loop_
_entity.id
_entity.type
_entity.pdbx_description
1 polymer ?
#
loop_
_entity_poly.entity_id
_entity_poly.type
_entity_poly.pdbx_seq_one_letter_code
_entity_poly.pdbx_strand_id
1 'polypeptide(L)'
;VFALNLKALLLAAPAGPRATMGLDPGLRTGVKVAVVDATGKVVDTAVIYPHQPRNDWDGSLHTLALLAEKHKVALISIGNGTASRETDKLALDLIKLRPELKLTKIVVSEAGASVYSASEFASKELPDMDVSLRGAVSIARRLQDPLAELVKIDPKSIGVGQYQHDVTASKLDRSLDAVVEDCVNAVGVDVNTASPALLSRVAGVGPLLSENIVAYRNEHGPFAKRSELKKVPRLGAKAFEQCAGFLRITGGAEPLDASSVHPEAYPIARKILVAAGSEPALSLDPRAFVDGTFGLPTVQDILAELDKPGRDPRPAFAAATFTEGIEKISDLRPGMVLEGTVTNVAAFGAFVDVGVHQDGLVHVSALANRFVSDPREVVKSGQVVRVKVLEADPERKRISLTLRLDDEPSPSGGRGTGGRSTGERGPAARSEGGRPARPSDEPANSGAGRDTGGRGAGKRNASGEKPDSKSSSGRPPAPKPAQANTAMAEALRKAGLG
;
A
#
# COMPACT_ATOMS: atom_id res chain seq x y z
N VAL A 1 10.29 6.73 -2.37
CA VAL A 1 9.62 5.49 -2.86
C VAL A 1 8.75 4.85 -1.80
N PHE A 2 9.30 4.34 -0.68
CA PHE A 2 8.51 3.68 0.38
C PHE A 2 7.31 4.51 0.87
N ALA A 3 7.51 5.80 1.14
CA ALA A 3 6.44 6.74 1.51
C ALA A 3 5.30 6.81 0.46
N LEU A 4 5.63 6.85 -0.84
CA LEU A 4 4.65 6.90 -1.92
C LEU A 4 3.87 5.59 -2.03
N ASN A 5 4.55 4.45 -1.86
CA ASN A 5 3.92 3.13 -1.87
C ASN A 5 2.98 2.95 -0.67
N LEU A 6 3.39 3.38 0.53
CA LEU A 6 2.53 3.35 1.71
C LEU A 6 1.30 4.26 1.52
N LYS A 7 1.49 5.50 1.05
CA LYS A 7 0.39 6.42 0.74
C LYS A 7 -0.60 5.80 -0.25
N ALA A 8 -0.09 5.10 -1.27
CA ALA A 8 -0.93 4.41 -2.25
C ALA A 8 -1.77 3.29 -1.64
N LEU A 9 -1.21 2.51 -0.71
CA LEU A 9 -1.94 1.45 -0.01
C LEU A 9 -3.00 2.01 0.94
N LEU A 10 -2.66 3.05 1.71
CA LEU A 10 -3.55 3.67 2.69
C LEU A 10 -4.74 4.37 2.01
N LEU A 11 -4.53 4.98 0.84
CA LEU A 11 -5.56 5.68 0.08
C LEU A 11 -6.20 4.81 -1.03
N ALA A 12 -6.05 3.48 -0.94
CA ALA A 12 -6.76 2.57 -1.83
C ALA A 12 -8.28 2.65 -1.59
N ALA A 13 -9.06 2.40 -2.64
CA ALA A 13 -10.51 2.49 -2.57
C ALA A 13 -11.09 1.48 -1.56
N PRO A 14 -11.87 1.92 -0.56
CA PRO A 14 -12.55 1.00 0.36
C PRO A 14 -13.73 0.32 -0.34
N ALA A 15 -13.84 -1.01 -0.24
CA ALA A 15 -15.00 -1.73 -0.78
C ALA A 15 -16.28 -1.47 0.02
N GLY A 16 -16.14 -0.89 1.22
CA GLY A 16 -17.23 -0.46 2.07
C GLY A 16 -17.80 -1.58 2.95
N PRO A 17 -18.95 -1.32 3.61
CA PRO A 17 -19.54 -2.20 4.61
C PRO A 17 -20.25 -3.40 3.97
N ARG A 18 -19.47 -4.31 3.39
CA ARG A 18 -19.96 -5.53 2.73
C ARG A 18 -19.38 -6.76 3.42
N ALA A 19 -20.20 -7.77 3.65
CA ALA A 19 -19.74 -9.04 4.21
C ALA A 19 -18.64 -9.63 3.31
N THR A 20 -17.49 -9.93 3.91
CA THR A 20 -16.25 -10.26 3.20
C THR A 20 -15.63 -11.52 3.77
N MET A 21 -15.26 -12.45 2.89
CA MET A 21 -14.47 -13.63 3.21
C MET A 21 -13.00 -13.35 2.88
N GLY A 22 -12.12 -13.34 3.88
CA GLY A 22 -10.68 -13.27 3.72
C GLY A 22 -10.08 -14.66 3.55
N LEU A 23 -9.28 -14.83 2.51
CA LEU A 23 -8.48 -16.01 2.22
C LEU A 23 -7.02 -15.61 2.33
N ASP A 24 -6.33 -16.19 3.31
CA ASP A 24 -4.88 -16.10 3.48
C ASP A 24 -4.22 -17.35 2.89
N PRO A 25 -3.67 -17.28 1.66
CA PRO A 25 -3.19 -18.45 0.94
C PRO A 25 -2.08 -19.22 1.66
N GLY A 26 -1.99 -20.51 1.36
CA GLY A 26 -0.94 -21.37 1.90
C GLY A 26 -0.99 -22.75 1.27
N LEU A 27 0.17 -23.39 1.17
CA LEU A 27 0.32 -24.76 0.68
C LEU A 27 0.16 -25.76 1.84
N ARG A 28 1.29 -26.14 2.46
CA ARG A 28 1.36 -27.14 3.53
C ARG A 28 0.48 -26.83 4.75
N THR A 29 0.37 -25.56 5.12
CA THR A 29 -0.41 -25.10 6.28
C THR A 29 -1.89 -24.86 5.96
N GLY A 30 -2.29 -25.04 4.69
CA GLY A 30 -3.63 -24.74 4.21
C GLY A 30 -3.88 -23.24 3.97
N VAL A 31 -5.04 -22.96 3.39
CA VAL A 31 -5.55 -21.60 3.24
C VAL A 31 -6.40 -21.29 4.49
N LYS A 32 -6.07 -20.19 5.16
CA LYS A 32 -6.80 -19.74 6.35
C LYS A 32 -7.95 -18.86 5.88
N VAL A 33 -9.13 -19.11 6.44
CA VAL A 33 -10.38 -18.48 6.05
C VAL A 33 -10.93 -17.72 7.24
N ALA A 34 -11.32 -16.48 7.02
CA ALA A 34 -12.08 -15.69 7.99
C ALA A 34 -13.25 -15.02 7.28
N VAL A 35 -14.43 -15.05 7.91
CA VAL A 35 -15.59 -14.31 7.42
C VAL A 35 -15.84 -13.14 8.37
N VAL A 36 -15.90 -11.95 7.80
CA VAL A 36 -16.31 -10.74 8.51
C VAL A 36 -17.64 -10.23 7.97
N ASP A 37 -18.51 -9.76 8.86
CA ASP A 37 -19.75 -9.10 8.45
C ASP A 37 -19.50 -7.68 7.91
N ALA A 38 -20.56 -6.97 7.53
CA ALA A 38 -20.49 -5.60 7.01
C ALA A 38 -19.83 -4.59 7.98
N THR A 39 -19.77 -4.89 9.27
CA THR A 39 -19.13 -4.04 10.30
C THR A 39 -17.66 -4.39 10.52
N GLY A 40 -17.18 -5.48 9.91
CA GLY A 40 -15.84 -6.01 10.11
C GLY A 40 -15.73 -6.95 11.32
N LYS A 41 -16.84 -7.30 11.99
CA LYS A 41 -16.86 -8.29 13.07
C LYS A 41 -16.62 -9.68 12.48
N VAL A 42 -15.73 -10.45 13.10
CA VAL A 42 -15.50 -11.86 12.69
C VAL A 42 -16.69 -12.70 13.10
N VAL A 43 -17.27 -13.42 12.13
CA VAL A 43 -18.47 -14.27 12.33
C VAL A 43 -18.20 -15.76 12.11
N ASP A 44 -17.10 -16.10 11.44
CA ASP A 44 -16.67 -17.49 11.26
C ASP A 44 -15.20 -17.56 10.85
N THR A 45 -14.57 -18.72 11.07
CA THR A 45 -13.23 -19.03 10.60
C THR A 45 -13.11 -20.50 10.18
N ALA A 46 -12.19 -20.80 9.28
CA ALA A 46 -11.87 -22.17 8.90
C ALA A 46 -10.43 -22.28 8.41
N VAL A 47 -9.94 -23.51 8.29
CA VAL A 47 -8.70 -23.83 7.57
C VAL A 47 -9.02 -24.91 6.56
N ILE A 48 -8.81 -24.61 5.28
CA ILE A 48 -9.05 -25.51 4.16
C ILE A 48 -7.73 -25.93 3.51
N TYR A 49 -7.71 -27.05 2.80
CA TYR A 49 -6.49 -27.61 2.24
C TYR A 49 -6.61 -27.93 0.74
N PRO A 50 -6.94 -26.93 -0.10
CA PRO A 50 -7.18 -27.12 -1.54
C PRO A 50 -5.91 -27.51 -2.31
N HIS A 51 -4.74 -27.15 -1.79
CA HIS A 51 -3.46 -27.27 -2.48
C HIS A 51 -2.62 -28.43 -1.94
N GLN A 52 -1.44 -28.63 -2.54
CA GLN A 52 -0.49 -29.62 -2.05
C GLN A 52 -0.12 -29.37 -0.58
N PRO A 53 0.01 -30.43 0.24
CA PRO A 53 0.03 -31.85 -0.14
C PRO A 53 -1.34 -32.55 -0.12
N ARG A 54 -2.38 -31.95 0.47
CA ARG A 54 -3.69 -32.60 0.64
C ARG A 54 -4.53 -32.61 -0.64
N ASN A 55 -4.43 -31.56 -1.45
CA ASN A 55 -5.16 -31.40 -2.72
C ASN A 55 -6.68 -31.61 -2.59
N ASP A 56 -7.28 -31.17 -1.48
CA ASP A 56 -8.72 -31.30 -1.22
C ASP A 56 -9.49 -30.11 -1.82
N TRP A 57 -9.54 -30.06 -3.15
CA TRP A 57 -10.16 -28.97 -3.89
C TRP A 57 -11.67 -28.90 -3.66
N ASP A 58 -12.38 -30.03 -3.81
CA ASP A 58 -13.83 -30.09 -3.71
C ASP A 58 -14.34 -29.87 -2.27
N GLY A 59 -13.67 -30.45 -1.26
CA GLY A 59 -14.00 -30.22 0.15
C GLY A 59 -13.78 -28.75 0.55
N SER A 60 -12.75 -28.12 -0.02
CA SER A 60 -12.51 -26.69 0.15
C SER A 60 -13.61 -25.84 -0.50
N LEU A 61 -13.99 -26.13 -1.75
CA LEU A 61 -15.09 -25.43 -2.42
C LEU A 61 -16.41 -25.56 -1.64
N HIS A 62 -16.72 -26.76 -1.15
CA HIS A 62 -17.91 -27.00 -0.34
C HIS A 62 -17.92 -26.16 0.94
N THR A 63 -16.80 -26.15 1.67
CA THR A 63 -16.65 -25.36 2.89
C THR A 63 -16.82 -23.86 2.62
N LEU A 64 -16.17 -23.34 1.57
CA LEU A 64 -16.28 -21.93 1.20
C LEU A 64 -17.70 -21.57 0.77
N ALA A 65 -18.39 -22.43 0.02
CA ALA A 65 -19.78 -22.21 -0.40
C ALA A 65 -20.73 -22.14 0.81
N LEU A 66 -20.58 -23.03 1.79
CA LEU A 66 -21.38 -23.03 3.02
C LEU A 66 -21.17 -21.74 3.83
N LEU A 67 -19.92 -21.31 3.98
CA LEU A 67 -19.59 -20.06 4.68
C LEU A 67 -20.13 -18.84 3.95
N ALA A 68 -20.01 -18.81 2.62
CA ALA A 68 -20.50 -17.72 1.80
C ALA A 68 -22.02 -17.57 1.88
N GLU A 69 -22.75 -18.69 1.81
CA GLU A 69 -24.20 -18.73 1.90
C GLU A 69 -24.70 -18.37 3.31
N LYS A 70 -24.13 -19.00 4.35
CA LYS A 70 -24.49 -18.80 5.76
C LYS A 70 -24.40 -17.32 6.17
N HIS A 71 -23.34 -16.64 5.72
CA HIS A 71 -23.03 -15.27 6.14
C HIS A 71 -23.32 -14.21 5.07
N LYS A 72 -23.97 -14.60 3.96
CA LYS A 72 -24.32 -13.72 2.84
C LYS A 72 -23.11 -12.92 2.35
N VAL A 73 -21.99 -13.61 2.18
CA VAL A 73 -20.73 -13.00 1.72
C VAL A 73 -20.96 -12.38 0.35
N ALA A 74 -20.49 -11.16 0.16
CA ALA A 74 -20.55 -10.45 -1.11
C ALA A 74 -19.17 -10.35 -1.77
N LEU A 75 -18.10 -10.35 -0.96
CA LEU A 75 -16.72 -10.16 -1.40
C LEU A 75 -15.81 -11.29 -0.93
N ILE A 76 -14.89 -11.72 -1.78
CA ILE A 76 -13.78 -12.61 -1.43
C ILE A 76 -12.49 -11.81 -1.54
N SER A 77 -11.80 -11.59 -0.42
CA SER A 77 -10.50 -10.94 -0.36
C SER A 77 -9.41 -12.01 -0.32
N ILE A 78 -8.45 -11.97 -1.25
CA ILE A 78 -7.38 -12.98 -1.38
C ILE A 78 -6.03 -12.31 -1.14
N GLY A 79 -5.26 -12.79 -0.17
CA GLY A 79 -3.88 -12.33 0.04
C GLY A 79 -3.00 -12.61 -1.18
N ASN A 80 -2.11 -11.68 -1.53
CA ASN A 80 -1.22 -11.81 -2.69
C ASN A 80 0.10 -12.56 -2.42
N GLY A 81 0.13 -13.43 -1.40
CA GLY A 81 1.30 -14.21 -1.01
C GLY A 81 1.48 -15.52 -1.74
N THR A 82 2.09 -16.47 -1.02
CA THR A 82 2.40 -17.81 -1.53
C THR A 82 1.12 -18.59 -1.81
N ALA A 83 1.03 -19.19 -2.99
CA ALA A 83 -0.18 -19.88 -3.48
C ALA A 83 -1.40 -18.99 -3.73
N SER A 84 -1.19 -17.68 -3.89
CA SER A 84 -2.27 -16.72 -4.20
C SER A 84 -2.90 -16.99 -5.57
N ARG A 85 -2.13 -17.37 -6.60
CA ARG A 85 -2.64 -17.70 -7.94
C ARG A 85 -3.58 -18.91 -7.92
N GLU A 86 -3.20 -19.93 -7.17
CA GLU A 86 -3.98 -21.16 -7.00
C GLU A 86 -5.24 -20.90 -6.18
N THR A 87 -5.15 -20.06 -5.14
CA THR A 87 -6.30 -19.66 -4.32
C THR A 87 -7.25 -18.73 -5.09
N ASP A 88 -6.73 -17.90 -5.98
CA ASP A 88 -7.51 -17.08 -6.89
C ASP A 88 -8.33 -17.93 -7.87
N LYS A 89 -7.71 -18.99 -8.41
CA LYS A 89 -8.41 -20.00 -9.22
C LYS A 89 -9.51 -20.70 -8.41
N LEU A 90 -9.26 -21.06 -7.15
CA LEU A 90 -10.26 -21.66 -6.26
C LEU A 90 -11.47 -20.73 -6.07
N ALA A 91 -11.23 -19.44 -5.84
CA ALA A 91 -12.30 -18.45 -5.71
C ALA A 91 -13.10 -18.27 -7.00
N LEU A 92 -12.43 -18.31 -8.17
CA LEU A 92 -13.10 -18.31 -9.48
C LEU A 92 -14.00 -19.52 -9.67
N ASP A 93 -13.51 -20.72 -9.35
CA ASP A 93 -14.29 -21.96 -9.47
C ASP A 93 -15.50 -21.93 -8.53
N LEU A 94 -15.38 -21.36 -7.33
CA LEU A 94 -16.50 -21.13 -6.42
C LEU A 94 -17.55 -20.17 -7.02
N ILE A 95 -17.12 -19.05 -7.60
CA ILE A 95 -18.01 -18.07 -8.23
C ILE A 95 -18.79 -18.74 -9.39
N LYS A 96 -18.11 -19.55 -10.20
CA LYS A 96 -18.73 -20.30 -11.31
C LYS A 96 -19.70 -21.38 -10.83
N LEU A 97 -19.37 -22.05 -9.73
CA LEU A 97 -20.19 -23.12 -9.15
C LEU A 97 -21.46 -22.59 -8.49
N ARG A 98 -21.41 -21.38 -7.92
CA ARG A 98 -22.50 -20.76 -7.14
C ARG A 98 -22.82 -19.33 -7.65
N PRO A 99 -23.23 -19.14 -8.91
CA PRO A 99 -23.46 -17.82 -9.50
C PRO A 99 -24.57 -17.02 -8.78
N GLU A 100 -25.51 -17.69 -8.12
CA GLU A 100 -26.59 -17.08 -7.36
C GLU A 100 -26.10 -16.30 -6.13
N LEU A 101 -24.90 -16.60 -5.61
CA LEU A 101 -24.29 -15.88 -4.49
C LEU A 101 -23.72 -14.51 -4.88
N LYS A 102 -23.55 -14.24 -6.19
CA LYS A 102 -23.05 -12.97 -6.74
C LYS A 102 -21.74 -12.50 -6.08
N LEU A 103 -20.86 -13.46 -5.81
CA LEU A 103 -19.57 -13.23 -5.17
C LEU A 103 -18.63 -12.46 -6.11
N THR A 104 -17.90 -11.50 -5.57
CA THR A 104 -16.84 -10.78 -6.28
C THR A 104 -15.50 -11.05 -5.60
N LYS A 105 -14.51 -11.58 -6.32
CA LYS A 105 -13.14 -11.77 -5.79
C LYS A 105 -12.27 -10.54 -6.03
N ILE A 106 -11.40 -10.23 -5.07
CA ILE A 106 -10.37 -9.18 -5.18
C ILE A 106 -9.10 -9.70 -4.51
N VAL A 107 -7.98 -9.57 -5.22
CA VAL A 107 -6.65 -9.81 -4.64
C VAL A 107 -6.18 -8.55 -3.93
N VAL A 108 -5.73 -8.68 -2.68
CA VAL A 108 -5.21 -7.60 -1.85
C VAL A 108 -3.77 -7.89 -1.44
N SER A 109 -3.02 -6.82 -1.14
CA SER A 109 -1.72 -6.98 -0.49
C SER A 109 -1.91 -7.72 0.83
N GLU A 110 -1.06 -8.69 1.14
CA GLU A 110 -0.99 -9.30 2.48
C GLU A 110 0.10 -8.65 3.35
N ALA A 111 0.80 -7.63 2.83
CA ALA A 111 1.91 -6.97 3.53
C ALA A 111 1.49 -6.55 4.95
N GLY A 112 2.30 -6.94 5.93
CA GLY A 112 2.07 -6.67 7.35
C GLY A 112 1.06 -7.61 8.04
N ALA A 113 0.32 -8.48 7.33
CA ALA A 113 -0.69 -9.34 7.95
C ALA A 113 -0.11 -10.28 9.01
N SER A 114 1.07 -10.88 8.74
CA SER A 114 1.76 -11.74 9.69
C SER A 114 2.32 -10.97 10.90
N VAL A 115 2.68 -9.70 10.71
CA VAL A 115 3.15 -8.84 11.80
C VAL A 115 1.97 -8.43 12.68
N TYR A 116 0.84 -8.07 12.05
CA TYR A 116 -0.42 -7.83 12.75
C TYR A 116 -0.83 -9.06 13.57
N SER A 117 -0.89 -10.25 12.96
CA SER A 117 -1.40 -11.45 13.63
C SER A 117 -0.61 -11.82 14.89
N ALA A 118 0.70 -11.58 14.88
CA ALA A 118 1.60 -11.83 16.00
C ALA A 118 1.71 -10.65 16.99
N SER A 119 1.02 -9.53 16.74
CA SER A 119 1.10 -8.34 17.59
C SER A 119 0.30 -8.49 18.89
N GLU A 120 0.70 -7.71 19.90
CA GLU A 120 -0.07 -7.57 21.14
C GLU A 120 -1.46 -6.97 20.86
N PHE A 121 -1.55 -6.05 19.90
CA PHE A 121 -2.81 -5.44 19.49
C PHE A 121 -3.81 -6.49 18.99
N ALA A 122 -3.41 -7.34 18.04
CA ALA A 122 -4.27 -8.41 17.52
C ALA A 122 -4.61 -9.45 18.60
N SER A 123 -3.71 -9.69 19.54
CA SER A 123 -3.97 -10.58 20.69
C SER A 123 -5.03 -10.03 21.63
N LYS A 124 -5.12 -8.71 21.79
CA LYS A 124 -6.21 -8.06 22.56
C LYS A 124 -7.51 -8.00 21.76
N GLU A 125 -7.43 -7.77 20.45
CA GLU A 125 -8.59 -7.68 19.56
C GLU A 125 -9.26 -9.05 19.35
N LEU A 126 -8.47 -10.13 19.28
CA LEU A 126 -8.91 -11.50 18.95
C LEU A 126 -8.25 -12.52 19.90
N PRO A 127 -8.56 -12.49 21.21
CA PRO A 127 -7.85 -13.24 22.24
C PRO A 127 -7.93 -14.76 22.06
N ASP A 128 -9.10 -15.28 21.69
CA ASP A 128 -9.35 -16.72 21.56
C ASP A 128 -9.05 -17.28 20.17
N MET A 129 -8.46 -16.46 19.29
CA MET A 129 -8.18 -16.84 17.90
C MET A 129 -6.72 -17.22 17.72
N ASP A 130 -6.48 -18.34 17.03
CA ASP A 130 -5.14 -18.77 16.63
C ASP A 130 -4.44 -17.71 15.76
N VAL A 131 -3.12 -17.58 15.94
CA VAL A 131 -2.29 -16.58 15.25
C VAL A 131 -2.41 -16.71 13.73
N SER A 132 -2.51 -17.93 13.19
CA SER A 132 -2.61 -18.13 11.73
C SER A 132 -3.92 -17.62 11.14
N LEU A 133 -5.02 -17.60 11.90
CA LEU A 133 -6.34 -17.14 11.45
C LEU A 133 -6.48 -15.61 11.50
N ARG A 134 -5.77 -14.94 12.40
CA ARG A 134 -5.79 -13.47 12.53
C ARG A 134 -5.31 -12.78 11.25
N GLY A 135 -4.39 -13.40 10.51
CA GLY A 135 -3.94 -12.92 9.20
C GLY A 135 -5.07 -12.85 8.18
N ALA A 136 -5.90 -13.89 8.11
CA ALA A 136 -7.08 -13.94 7.24
C ALA A 136 -8.12 -12.88 7.61
N VAL A 137 -8.31 -12.60 8.91
CA VAL A 137 -9.17 -11.50 9.37
C VAL A 137 -8.66 -10.15 8.85
N SER A 138 -7.35 -9.90 8.93
CA SER A 138 -6.75 -8.66 8.43
C SER A 138 -6.89 -8.53 6.91
N ILE A 139 -6.73 -9.62 6.16
CA ILE A 139 -6.97 -9.65 4.71
C ILE A 139 -8.43 -9.30 4.36
N ALA A 140 -9.40 -9.81 5.13
CA ALA A 140 -10.82 -9.51 4.91
C ALA A 140 -11.12 -8.02 5.16
N ARG A 141 -10.71 -7.50 6.33
CA ARG A 141 -11.00 -6.12 6.77
C ARG A 141 -10.33 -5.06 5.91
N ARG A 142 -9.12 -5.34 5.41
CA ARG A 142 -8.38 -4.42 4.53
C ARG A 142 -9.10 -4.17 3.21
N LEU A 143 -9.88 -5.13 2.71
CA LEU A 143 -10.70 -4.91 1.52
C LEU A 143 -11.88 -3.97 1.83
N GLN A 144 -12.50 -4.12 3.01
CA GLN A 144 -13.59 -3.23 3.45
C GLN A 144 -13.11 -1.79 3.60
N ASP A 145 -12.01 -1.59 4.34
CA ASP A 145 -11.34 -0.30 4.46
C ASP A 145 -9.81 -0.49 4.67
N PRO A 146 -8.98 -0.23 3.64
CA PRO A 146 -7.53 -0.35 3.74
C PRO A 146 -6.91 0.53 4.83
N LEU A 147 -7.39 1.76 4.98
CA LEU A 147 -6.85 2.73 5.92
C LEU A 147 -7.10 2.26 7.36
N ALA A 148 -8.34 1.91 7.68
CA ALA A 148 -8.74 1.52 9.02
C ALA A 148 -8.06 0.23 9.52
N GLU A 149 -7.67 -0.65 8.61
CA GLU A 149 -6.96 -1.89 8.95
C GLU A 149 -5.44 -1.70 9.00
N LEU A 150 -4.83 -1.01 8.01
CA LEU A 150 -3.37 -0.85 7.95
C LEU A 150 -2.80 0.01 9.07
N VAL A 151 -3.56 0.96 9.62
CA VAL A 151 -3.12 1.79 10.77
C VAL A 151 -2.88 0.99 12.05
N LYS A 152 -3.39 -0.24 12.14
CA LYS A 152 -3.17 -1.16 13.27
C LYS A 152 -1.77 -1.77 13.26
N ILE A 153 -1.04 -1.61 12.17
CA ILE A 153 0.29 -2.19 11.95
C ILE A 153 1.33 -1.07 12.09
N ASP A 154 2.48 -1.41 12.67
CA ASP A 154 3.63 -0.52 12.66
C ASP A 154 3.99 -0.17 11.19
N PRO A 155 4.01 1.11 10.78
CA PRO A 155 4.19 1.49 9.38
C PRO A 155 5.46 0.93 8.73
N LYS A 156 6.57 0.82 9.47
CA LYS A 156 7.82 0.21 8.96
C LYS A 156 7.73 -1.30 8.78
N SER A 157 6.70 -1.94 9.31
CA SER A 157 6.42 -3.36 9.15
C SER A 157 5.44 -3.66 8.02
N ILE A 158 4.79 -2.63 7.47
CA ILE A 158 4.06 -2.72 6.21
C ILE A 158 5.15 -2.76 5.13
N GLY A 159 5.41 -3.97 4.59
CA GLY A 159 6.43 -4.18 3.56
C GLY A 159 6.09 -3.43 2.28
N VAL A 160 6.58 -2.19 2.14
CA VAL A 160 6.24 -1.28 1.03
C VAL A 160 7.37 -1.13 0.02
N GLY A 161 8.44 -1.92 0.13
CA GLY A 161 9.45 -2.05 -0.91
C GLY A 161 10.59 -2.99 -0.53
N GLN A 162 11.43 -3.30 -1.52
CA GLN A 162 12.63 -4.10 -1.34
C GLN A 162 13.68 -3.35 -0.52
N TYR A 163 14.51 -4.09 0.23
CA TYR A 163 15.62 -3.54 1.03
C TYR A 163 15.19 -2.48 2.07
N GLN A 164 13.93 -2.52 2.50
CA GLN A 164 13.39 -1.61 3.53
C GLN A 164 14.13 -1.73 4.88
N HIS A 165 14.78 -2.86 5.14
CA HIS A 165 15.59 -3.09 6.33
C HIS A 165 17.02 -2.55 6.22
N ASP A 166 17.48 -2.21 5.01
CA ASP A 166 18.85 -1.74 4.77
C ASP A 166 18.98 -0.21 4.85
N VAL A 167 17.86 0.51 5.03
CA VAL A 167 17.86 1.96 5.22
C VAL A 167 17.91 2.34 6.69
N THR A 168 18.28 3.61 6.97
CA THR A 168 18.31 4.12 8.34
C THR A 168 16.92 4.06 8.99
N ALA A 169 16.77 3.18 9.99
CA ALA A 169 15.49 2.89 10.62
C ALA A 169 14.76 4.13 11.15
N SER A 170 15.46 5.06 11.82
CA SER A 170 14.84 6.27 12.38
C SER A 170 14.29 7.25 11.33
N LYS A 171 14.94 7.33 10.15
CA LYS A 171 14.46 8.14 9.04
C LYS A 171 13.25 7.50 8.36
N LEU A 172 13.27 6.17 8.23
CA LEU A 172 12.16 5.40 7.68
C LEU A 172 10.91 5.55 8.57
N ASP A 173 11.06 5.29 9.86
CA ASP A 173 9.98 5.35 10.86
C ASP A 173 9.27 6.71 10.82
N ARG A 174 10.04 7.80 10.98
CA ARG A 174 9.52 9.17 10.89
C ARG A 174 8.81 9.46 9.57
N SER A 175 9.38 9.01 8.45
CA SER A 175 8.80 9.27 7.13
C SER A 175 7.51 8.51 6.90
N LEU A 176 7.40 7.27 7.39
CA LEU A 176 6.20 6.46 7.21
C LEU A 176 5.09 6.86 8.20
N ASP A 177 5.45 7.21 9.43
CA ASP A 177 4.49 7.78 10.40
C ASP A 177 3.86 9.06 9.88
N ALA A 178 4.65 9.98 9.31
CA ALA A 178 4.11 11.20 8.71
C ALA A 178 3.14 10.91 7.56
N VAL A 179 3.42 9.90 6.73
CA VAL A 179 2.50 9.48 5.66
C VAL A 179 1.20 8.93 6.22
N VAL A 180 1.25 8.15 7.32
CA VAL A 180 0.04 7.63 7.97
C VAL A 180 -0.80 8.77 8.53
N GLU A 181 -0.17 9.71 9.23
CA GLU A 181 -0.84 10.91 9.76
C GLU A 181 -1.49 11.71 8.62
N ASP A 182 -0.75 12.01 7.54
CA ASP A 182 -1.29 12.73 6.38
C ASP A 182 -2.51 12.03 5.78
N CYS A 183 -2.47 10.71 5.62
CA CYS A 183 -3.56 9.95 5.01
C CYS A 183 -4.80 9.91 5.92
N VAL A 184 -4.62 9.68 7.23
CA VAL A 184 -5.73 9.62 8.19
C VAL A 184 -6.43 10.97 8.29
N ASN A 185 -5.67 12.06 8.41
CA ASN A 185 -6.24 13.39 8.53
C ASN A 185 -6.85 13.89 7.20
N ALA A 186 -6.30 13.50 6.05
CA ALA A 186 -6.90 13.80 4.74
C ALA A 186 -8.27 13.11 4.54
N VAL A 187 -8.42 11.87 5.00
CA VAL A 187 -9.70 11.14 4.90
C VAL A 187 -10.68 11.60 5.98
N GLY A 188 -10.19 11.94 7.17
CA GLY A 188 -11.00 12.24 8.34
C GLY A 188 -11.62 10.98 8.94
N VAL A 189 -11.96 11.02 10.23
CA VAL A 189 -12.32 9.84 11.02
C VAL A 189 -13.67 10.04 11.69
N ASP A 190 -14.60 9.11 11.53
CA ASP A 190 -15.84 9.13 12.31
C ASP A 190 -15.55 8.70 13.75
N VAL A 191 -15.73 9.63 14.70
CA VAL A 191 -15.35 9.44 16.09
C VAL A 191 -16.20 8.39 16.82
N ASN A 192 -17.40 8.11 16.33
CA ASN A 192 -18.31 7.15 16.95
C ASN A 192 -18.05 5.70 16.53
N THR A 193 -17.35 5.49 15.41
CA THR A 193 -17.08 4.13 14.88
C THR A 193 -15.60 3.76 14.86
N ALA A 194 -14.70 4.75 14.82
CA ALA A 194 -13.27 4.51 14.69
C ALA A 194 -12.66 3.71 15.85
N SER A 195 -11.65 2.89 15.54
CA SER A 195 -10.87 2.17 16.54
C SER A 195 -9.89 3.11 17.27
N PRO A 196 -9.40 2.74 18.47
CA PRO A 196 -8.32 3.47 19.12
C PRO A 196 -7.09 3.63 18.22
N ALA A 197 -6.72 2.59 17.47
CA ALA A 197 -5.60 2.64 16.53
C ALA A 197 -5.76 3.73 15.46
N LEU A 198 -6.95 3.86 14.86
CA LEU A 198 -7.21 4.90 13.86
C LEU A 198 -7.25 6.29 14.49
N LEU A 199 -7.94 6.44 15.62
CA LEU A 199 -8.01 7.71 16.36
C LEU A 199 -6.63 8.20 16.82
N SER A 200 -5.73 7.29 17.18
CA SER A 200 -4.37 7.65 17.62
C SER A 200 -3.54 8.35 16.54
N ARG A 201 -3.92 8.19 15.27
CA ARG A 201 -3.26 8.81 14.10
C ARG A 201 -3.88 10.16 13.71
N VAL A 202 -4.95 10.58 14.38
CA VAL A 202 -5.54 11.91 14.18
C VAL A 202 -4.68 12.96 14.86
N ALA A 203 -4.46 14.08 14.17
CA ALA A 203 -3.66 15.20 14.67
C ALA A 203 -4.14 15.63 16.06
N GLY A 204 -3.23 15.69 17.03
CA GLY A 204 -3.52 16.11 18.40
C GLY A 204 -4.22 15.09 19.32
N VAL A 205 -4.49 13.85 18.87
CA VAL A 205 -5.12 12.80 19.69
C VAL A 205 -4.06 11.90 20.33
N GLY A 206 -3.30 11.14 19.53
CA GLY A 206 -2.32 10.17 20.03
C GLY A 206 -2.94 9.00 20.83
N PRO A 207 -2.13 8.07 21.34
CA PRO A 207 -2.62 6.81 21.92
C PRO A 207 -3.52 7.00 23.14
N LEU A 208 -3.10 7.83 24.10
CA LEU A 208 -3.86 8.00 25.35
C LEU A 208 -5.25 8.61 25.13
N LEU A 209 -5.34 9.68 24.32
CA LEU A 209 -6.66 10.28 24.06
C LEU A 209 -7.53 9.38 23.20
N SER A 210 -6.95 8.57 22.31
CA SER A 210 -7.72 7.62 21.51
C SER A 210 -8.49 6.62 22.39
N GLU A 211 -7.84 6.07 23.42
CA GLU A 211 -8.49 5.18 24.39
C GLU A 211 -9.54 5.92 25.22
N ASN A 212 -9.23 7.15 25.67
CA ASN A 212 -10.18 7.95 26.45
C ASN A 212 -11.44 8.30 25.66
N ILE A 213 -11.31 8.61 24.36
CA ILE A 213 -12.45 8.90 23.46
C ILE A 213 -13.34 7.65 23.34
N VAL A 214 -12.74 6.48 23.11
CA VAL A 214 -13.49 5.22 22.98
C VAL A 214 -14.13 4.81 24.31
N ALA A 215 -13.41 4.95 25.43
CA ALA A 215 -13.97 4.70 26.75
C ALA A 215 -15.16 5.63 27.03
N TYR A 216 -15.03 6.92 26.73
CA TYR A 216 -16.10 7.90 26.92
C TYR A 216 -17.35 7.53 26.12
N ARG A 217 -17.23 7.21 24.81
CA ARG A 217 -18.40 6.84 23.99
C ARG A 217 -19.03 5.51 24.41
N ASN A 218 -18.24 4.57 24.93
CA ASN A 218 -18.77 3.29 25.42
C ASN A 218 -19.58 3.49 26.72
N GLU A 219 -19.17 4.43 27.57
CA GLU A 219 -19.86 4.74 28.83
C GLU A 219 -21.06 5.67 28.65
N HIS A 220 -20.95 6.69 27.80
CA HIS A 220 -21.94 7.76 27.66
C HIS A 220 -22.81 7.65 26.39
N GLY A 221 -22.51 6.68 25.52
CA GLY A 221 -23.11 6.59 24.19
C GLY A 221 -22.38 7.42 23.13
N PRO A 222 -22.85 7.38 21.87
CA PRO A 222 -22.21 8.12 20.77
C PRO A 222 -22.26 9.63 20.98
N PHE A 223 -21.21 10.33 20.54
CA PHE A 223 -21.16 11.78 20.52
C PHE A 223 -22.19 12.33 19.53
N ALA A 224 -23.02 13.26 20.00
CA ALA A 224 -24.01 13.96 19.17
C ALA A 224 -23.43 15.22 18.52
N LYS A 225 -22.41 15.84 19.15
CA LYS A 225 -21.73 17.05 18.66
C LYS A 225 -20.25 17.05 19.00
N ARG A 226 -19.40 17.67 18.18
CA ARG A 226 -17.95 17.83 18.41
C ARG A 226 -17.67 18.53 19.75
N SER A 227 -18.52 19.48 20.14
CA SER A 227 -18.38 20.17 21.43
C SER A 227 -18.34 19.23 22.64
N GLU A 228 -18.92 18.04 22.53
CA GLU A 228 -18.93 17.02 23.60
C GLU A 228 -17.57 16.36 23.79
N LEU A 229 -16.68 16.38 22.78
CA LEU A 229 -15.31 15.89 22.90
C LEU A 229 -14.53 16.61 23.99
N LYS A 230 -14.90 17.86 24.31
CA LYS A 230 -14.31 18.63 25.42
C LYS A 230 -14.60 18.03 26.80
N LYS A 231 -15.56 17.10 26.91
CA LYS A 231 -15.88 16.35 28.13
C LYS A 231 -14.99 15.11 28.28
N VAL A 232 -14.26 14.71 27.24
CA VAL A 232 -13.36 13.55 27.29
C VAL A 232 -12.18 13.86 28.22
N PRO A 233 -11.86 12.96 29.16
CA PRO A 233 -10.73 13.17 30.07
C PRO A 233 -9.43 13.44 29.32
N ARG A 234 -8.72 14.48 29.77
CA ARG A 234 -7.42 14.95 29.23
C ARG A 234 -7.47 15.56 27.82
N LEU A 235 -8.65 15.68 27.20
CA LEU A 235 -8.81 16.39 25.93
C LEU A 235 -8.97 17.90 26.21
N GLY A 236 -7.85 18.61 26.27
CA GLY A 236 -7.80 20.05 26.50
C GLY A 236 -8.16 20.89 25.27
N ALA A 237 -8.30 22.21 25.47
CA ALA A 237 -8.68 23.15 24.40
C ALA A 237 -7.74 23.10 23.19
N LYS A 238 -6.42 23.00 23.39
CA LYS A 238 -5.45 22.91 22.29
C LYS A 238 -5.56 21.58 21.54
N ALA A 239 -5.73 20.46 22.25
CA ALA A 239 -5.93 19.16 21.62
C ALA A 239 -7.23 19.16 20.78
N PHE A 240 -8.30 19.74 21.32
CA PHE A 240 -9.56 19.93 20.60
C PHE A 240 -9.37 20.75 19.32
N GLU A 241 -8.69 21.89 19.39
CA GLU A 241 -8.40 22.74 18.23
C GLU A 241 -7.59 21.99 17.15
N GLN A 242 -6.67 21.11 17.54
CA GLN A 242 -5.89 20.33 16.58
C GLN A 242 -6.68 19.18 15.94
N CYS A 243 -7.59 18.53 16.68
CA CYS A 243 -8.25 17.31 16.19
C CYS A 243 -9.65 17.55 15.62
N ALA A 244 -10.35 18.61 16.03
CA ALA A 244 -11.80 18.72 15.80
C ALA A 244 -12.17 18.76 14.31
N GLY A 245 -11.33 19.32 13.45
CA GLY A 245 -11.58 19.37 11.99
C GLY A 245 -11.49 18.01 11.30
N PHE A 246 -10.75 17.07 11.91
CA PHE A 246 -10.52 15.74 11.35
C PHE A 246 -11.45 14.67 11.94
N LEU A 247 -12.08 14.95 13.08
CA LEU A 247 -13.06 14.06 13.71
C LEU A 247 -14.47 14.39 13.23
N ARG A 248 -15.13 13.46 12.55
CA ARG A 248 -16.49 13.63 12.01
C ARG A 248 -17.52 12.95 12.90
N ILE A 249 -18.74 13.47 12.89
CA ILE A 249 -19.92 12.86 13.52
C ILE A 249 -21.03 12.75 12.47
N THR A 250 -21.19 11.54 11.92
CA THR A 250 -22.23 11.27 10.93
C THR A 250 -23.59 11.14 11.61
N GLY A 251 -24.61 11.86 11.12
CA GLY A 251 -25.97 11.80 11.69
C GLY A 251 -26.13 12.46 13.07
N GLY A 252 -25.17 13.31 13.46
CA GLY A 252 -25.21 14.07 14.72
C GLY A 252 -26.21 15.22 14.71
N ALA A 253 -26.32 15.89 15.86
CA ALA A 253 -27.24 17.02 16.06
C ALA A 253 -26.74 18.35 15.45
N GLU A 254 -25.47 18.42 15.05
CA GLU A 254 -24.88 19.55 14.33
C GLU A 254 -24.47 19.11 12.92
N PRO A 255 -25.13 19.59 11.85
CA PRO A 255 -24.83 19.16 10.48
C PRO A 255 -23.39 19.43 10.02
N LEU A 256 -22.78 20.51 10.50
CA LEU A 256 -21.39 20.85 10.16
C LEU A 256 -20.37 19.86 10.73
N ASP A 257 -20.73 19.08 11.76
CA ASP A 257 -19.84 18.07 12.36
C ASP A 257 -19.60 16.85 11.44
N ALA A 258 -20.43 16.67 10.40
CA ALA A 258 -20.21 15.66 9.37
C ALA A 258 -19.19 16.10 8.29
N SER A 259 -18.78 17.37 8.32
CA SER A 259 -17.88 18.01 7.35
C SER A 259 -16.47 18.22 7.90
N SER A 260 -15.54 18.61 7.04
CA SER A 260 -14.17 19.03 7.41
C SER A 260 -14.09 20.48 7.89
N VAL A 261 -15.22 21.22 7.92
CA VAL A 261 -15.25 22.59 8.45
C VAL A 261 -14.89 22.57 9.92
N HIS A 262 -13.85 23.31 10.32
CA HIS A 262 -13.41 23.37 11.71
C HIS A 262 -14.42 24.16 12.57
N PRO A 263 -14.67 23.80 13.85
CA PRO A 263 -15.60 24.51 14.73
C PRO A 263 -15.36 26.02 14.88
N GLU A 264 -14.12 26.49 14.73
CA GLU A 264 -13.83 27.93 14.76
C GLU A 264 -14.49 28.68 13.59
N ALA A 265 -14.70 27.99 12.46
CA ALA A 265 -15.29 28.54 11.24
C ALA A 265 -16.81 28.32 11.16
N TYR A 266 -17.47 27.80 12.19
CA TYR A 266 -18.93 27.62 12.19
C TYR A 266 -19.71 28.92 11.98
N PRO A 267 -19.32 30.07 12.58
CA PRO A 267 -20.01 31.32 12.34
C PRO A 267 -20.02 31.74 10.86
N ILE A 268 -18.89 31.61 10.16
CA ILE A 268 -18.77 31.96 8.74
C ILE A 268 -19.48 30.93 7.85
N ALA A 269 -19.35 29.62 8.15
CA ALA A 269 -20.06 28.58 7.42
C ALA A 269 -21.59 28.75 7.47
N ARG A 270 -22.14 29.15 8.62
CA ARG A 270 -23.57 29.48 8.74
C ARG A 270 -23.96 30.72 7.94
N LYS A 271 -23.13 31.77 7.92
CA LYS A 271 -23.39 32.95 7.07
C LYS A 271 -23.44 32.58 5.58
N ILE A 272 -22.52 31.72 5.15
CA ILE A 272 -22.47 31.19 3.78
C ILE A 272 -23.75 30.40 3.48
N LEU A 273 -24.15 29.48 4.37
CA LEU A 273 -25.39 28.71 4.19
C LEU A 273 -26.64 29.59 4.09
N VAL A 274 -26.73 30.64 4.92
CA VAL A 274 -27.85 31.61 4.86
C VAL A 274 -27.83 32.37 3.54
N ALA A 275 -26.66 32.78 3.05
CA ALA A 275 -26.53 33.50 1.78
C ALA A 275 -26.80 32.61 0.56
N ALA A 276 -26.41 31.34 0.63
CA ALA A 276 -26.66 30.35 -0.42
C ALA A 276 -28.14 29.98 -0.51
N GLY A 277 -28.84 29.89 0.63
CA GLY A 277 -30.23 29.47 0.68
C GLY A 277 -30.39 28.05 0.14
N SER A 278 -31.05 27.89 -1.01
CA SER A 278 -31.20 26.62 -1.73
C SER A 278 -30.15 26.40 -2.83
N GLU A 279 -29.38 27.43 -3.19
CA GLU A 279 -28.37 27.33 -4.23
C GLU A 279 -27.11 26.64 -3.71
N PRO A 280 -26.32 25.98 -4.58
CA PRO A 280 -25.02 25.44 -4.19
C PRO A 280 -24.12 26.53 -3.62
N ALA A 281 -23.45 26.25 -2.49
CA ALA A 281 -22.56 27.21 -1.83
C ALA A 281 -21.46 27.70 -2.79
N LEU A 282 -20.98 26.83 -3.69
CA LEU A 282 -19.99 27.14 -4.71
C LEU A 282 -20.41 28.23 -5.72
N SER A 283 -21.69 28.59 -5.80
CA SER A 283 -22.16 29.67 -6.67
C SER A 283 -21.86 31.07 -6.13
N LEU A 284 -21.55 31.19 -4.85
CA LEU A 284 -21.28 32.46 -4.18
C LEU A 284 -19.86 32.95 -4.45
N ASP A 285 -19.65 34.28 -4.45
CA ASP A 285 -18.30 34.86 -4.49
C ASP A 285 -17.59 34.66 -3.14
N PRO A 286 -16.48 33.89 -3.08
CA PRO A 286 -15.75 33.68 -1.83
C PRO A 286 -15.25 34.98 -1.19
N ARG A 287 -14.95 36.01 -1.99
CA ARG A 287 -14.42 37.29 -1.48
C ARG A 287 -15.41 38.02 -0.58
N ALA A 288 -16.70 37.78 -0.74
CA ALA A 288 -17.75 38.40 0.07
C ALA A 288 -17.74 37.93 1.54
N PHE A 289 -17.10 36.80 1.85
CA PHE A 289 -17.08 36.21 3.18
C PHE A 289 -15.71 36.27 3.86
N VAL A 290 -14.69 36.79 3.18
CA VAL A 290 -13.36 37.01 3.78
C VAL A 290 -13.46 38.03 4.91
N ASP A 291 -12.83 37.73 6.04
CA ASP A 291 -12.73 38.66 7.17
C ASP A 291 -11.29 38.71 7.73
N GLY A 292 -11.09 39.43 8.84
CA GLY A 292 -9.78 39.57 9.47
C GLY A 292 -9.23 38.28 10.09
N THR A 293 -10.05 37.23 10.21
CA THR A 293 -9.68 35.93 10.80
C THR A 293 -9.55 34.85 9.73
N PHE A 294 -10.45 34.83 8.73
CA PHE A 294 -10.49 33.82 7.68
C PHE A 294 -10.18 34.44 6.32
N GLY A 295 -9.03 34.05 5.76
CA GLY A 295 -8.60 34.46 4.43
C GLY A 295 -9.32 33.72 3.30
N LEU A 296 -9.06 34.16 2.06
CA LEU A 296 -9.66 33.60 0.86
C LEU A 296 -9.52 32.07 0.72
N PRO A 297 -8.35 31.45 0.97
CA PRO A 297 -8.23 29.99 0.84
C PRO A 297 -9.20 29.24 1.77
N THR A 298 -9.29 29.67 3.04
CA THR A 298 -10.19 29.06 4.02
C THR A 298 -11.65 29.17 3.62
N VAL A 299 -12.06 30.31 3.09
CA VAL A 299 -13.44 30.49 2.60
C VAL A 299 -13.71 29.58 1.40
N GLN A 300 -12.77 29.45 0.46
CA GLN A 300 -12.90 28.55 -0.68
C GLN A 300 -13.06 27.09 -0.23
N ASP A 301 -12.26 26.67 0.75
CA ASP A 301 -12.35 25.32 1.32
C ASP A 301 -13.71 25.10 1.99
N ILE A 302 -14.21 26.07 2.76
CA ILE A 302 -15.55 25.99 3.38
C ILE A 302 -16.65 25.87 2.32
N LEU A 303 -16.59 26.65 1.23
CA LEU A 303 -17.59 26.58 0.15
C LEU A 303 -17.60 25.21 -0.54
N ALA A 304 -16.42 24.66 -0.83
CA ALA A 304 -16.27 23.34 -1.41
C ALA A 304 -16.78 22.23 -0.48
N GLU A 305 -16.50 22.37 0.82
CA GLU A 305 -16.90 21.41 1.84
C GLU A 305 -18.42 21.46 2.11
N LEU A 306 -19.05 22.65 2.08
CA LEU A 306 -20.50 22.78 2.24
C LEU A 306 -21.29 22.20 1.06
N ASP A 307 -20.72 22.21 -0.15
CA ASP A 307 -21.31 21.57 -1.34
C ASP A 307 -21.29 20.04 -1.23
N LYS A 308 -20.19 19.47 -0.71
CA LYS A 308 -19.99 18.02 -0.54
C LYS A 308 -19.38 17.70 0.83
N PRO A 309 -20.18 17.73 1.91
CA PRO A 309 -19.69 17.50 3.27
C PRO A 309 -19.03 16.14 3.44
N GLY A 310 -17.84 16.12 4.03
CA GLY A 310 -17.12 14.91 4.42
C GLY A 310 -16.68 14.07 3.22
N ARG A 311 -16.44 14.71 2.07
CA ARG A 311 -16.02 14.02 0.84
C ARG A 311 -14.77 13.20 1.09
N ASP A 312 -14.87 11.89 0.91
CA ASP A 312 -13.73 10.99 0.97
C ASP A 312 -12.76 11.31 -0.21
N PRO A 313 -11.47 11.59 0.05
CA PRO A 313 -10.49 11.85 -1.00
C PRO A 313 -10.06 10.59 -1.75
N ARG A 314 -10.43 9.39 -1.27
CA ARG A 314 -10.11 8.11 -1.89
C ARG A 314 -10.97 7.89 -3.14
N PRO A 315 -10.46 7.15 -4.15
CA PRO A 315 -11.26 6.80 -5.31
C PRO A 315 -12.45 5.90 -4.91
N ALA A 316 -13.52 5.97 -5.71
CA ALA A 316 -14.63 5.03 -5.57
C ALA A 316 -14.16 3.60 -5.87
N PHE A 317 -14.68 2.64 -5.11
CA PHE A 317 -14.36 1.24 -5.32
C PHE A 317 -14.97 0.73 -6.63
N ALA A 318 -14.12 0.17 -7.48
CA ALA A 318 -14.49 -0.53 -8.68
C ALA A 318 -13.83 -1.91 -8.66
N ALA A 319 -14.64 -2.97 -8.70
CA ALA A 319 -14.13 -4.30 -8.98
C ALA A 319 -14.04 -4.45 -10.50
N ALA A 320 -12.94 -5.01 -11.01
CA ALA A 320 -12.81 -5.29 -12.43
C ALA A 320 -13.92 -6.25 -12.86
N THR A 321 -14.79 -5.78 -13.75
CA THR A 321 -15.77 -6.64 -14.41
C THR A 321 -15.13 -7.26 -15.63
N PHE A 322 -14.69 -8.52 -15.50
CA PHE A 322 -14.20 -9.25 -16.66
C PHE A 322 -15.37 -9.50 -17.62
N THR A 323 -15.12 -9.27 -18.91
CA THR A 323 -16.13 -9.53 -19.95
C THR A 323 -16.42 -11.03 -20.02
N GLU A 324 -17.68 -11.42 -19.89
CA GLU A 324 -18.11 -12.83 -19.95
C GLU A 324 -17.62 -13.49 -21.25
N GLY A 325 -17.02 -14.67 -21.14
CA GLY A 325 -16.56 -15.48 -22.27
C GLY A 325 -15.11 -15.28 -22.71
N ILE A 326 -14.32 -14.43 -22.03
CA ILE A 326 -12.88 -14.26 -22.29
C ILE A 326 -12.09 -14.89 -21.14
N GLU A 327 -11.65 -16.13 -21.30
CA GLU A 327 -10.92 -16.88 -20.25
C GLU A 327 -9.53 -17.34 -20.70
N LYS A 328 -9.28 -17.37 -22.01
CA LYS A 328 -8.01 -17.80 -22.60
C LYS A 328 -7.44 -16.70 -23.48
N ILE A 329 -6.12 -16.76 -23.66
CA ILE A 329 -5.40 -15.85 -24.59
C ILE A 329 -5.99 -15.96 -26.00
N SER A 330 -6.47 -17.14 -26.39
CA SER A 330 -7.15 -17.39 -27.68
C SER A 330 -8.43 -16.58 -27.89
N ASP A 331 -9.05 -16.14 -26.80
CA ASP A 331 -10.33 -15.43 -26.84
C ASP A 331 -10.09 -13.92 -27.04
N LEU A 332 -8.85 -13.46 -26.83
CA LEU A 332 -8.45 -12.07 -27.02
C LEU A 332 -8.30 -11.73 -28.51
N ARG A 333 -8.95 -10.65 -28.92
CA ARG A 333 -8.78 -10.07 -30.26
C ARG A 333 -8.15 -8.68 -30.15
N PRO A 334 -7.18 -8.34 -31.02
CA PRO A 334 -6.71 -6.96 -31.14
C PRO A 334 -7.88 -5.99 -31.29
N GLY A 335 -7.83 -4.89 -30.55
CA GLY A 335 -8.87 -3.86 -30.51
C GLY A 335 -9.89 -4.00 -29.38
N MET A 336 -9.97 -5.15 -28.70
CA MET A 336 -10.85 -5.32 -27.53
C MET A 336 -10.45 -4.37 -26.40
N VAL A 337 -11.44 -3.73 -25.77
CA VAL A 337 -11.26 -2.94 -24.55
C VAL A 337 -11.77 -3.75 -23.38
N LEU A 338 -10.89 -4.06 -22.44
CA LEU A 338 -11.14 -4.90 -21.28
C LEU A 338 -10.82 -4.14 -20.00
N GLU A 339 -11.53 -4.46 -18.92
CA GLU A 339 -11.08 -4.09 -17.59
C GLU A 339 -10.08 -5.13 -17.08
N GLY A 340 -8.97 -4.65 -16.54
CA GLY A 340 -7.94 -5.49 -15.96
C GLY A 340 -7.39 -4.89 -14.69
N THR A 341 -6.78 -5.72 -13.85
CA THR A 341 -6.15 -5.29 -12.60
C THR A 341 -4.64 -5.26 -12.79
N VAL A 342 -3.99 -4.14 -12.46
CA VAL A 342 -2.53 -4.03 -12.51
C VAL A 342 -1.94 -4.99 -11.47
N THR A 343 -1.24 -6.02 -11.91
CA THR A 343 -0.59 -6.98 -11.03
C THR A 343 0.72 -6.41 -10.49
N ASN A 344 1.52 -5.79 -11.36
CA ASN A 344 2.85 -5.29 -11.01
C ASN A 344 3.24 -4.07 -11.87
N VAL A 345 4.07 -3.18 -11.32
CA VAL A 345 4.59 -2.00 -12.02
C VAL A 345 6.12 -2.06 -12.06
N ALA A 346 6.67 -2.18 -13.27
CA ALA A 346 8.11 -2.19 -13.55
C ALA A 346 8.58 -0.83 -14.08
N ALA A 347 9.89 -0.61 -14.18
CA ALA A 347 10.44 0.64 -14.71
C ALA A 347 10.08 0.88 -16.19
N PHE A 348 9.83 -0.19 -16.96
CA PHE A 348 9.54 -0.12 -18.39
C PHE A 348 8.04 -0.24 -18.72
N GLY A 349 7.17 -0.38 -17.72
CA GLY A 349 5.74 -0.58 -17.96
C GLY A 349 4.99 -1.17 -16.77
N ALA A 350 3.75 -1.58 -17.00
CA ALA A 350 2.89 -2.22 -16.02
C ALA A 350 2.32 -3.53 -16.56
N PHE A 351 2.24 -4.53 -15.69
CA PHE A 351 1.60 -5.81 -15.96
C PHE A 351 0.16 -5.75 -15.49
N VAL A 352 -0.77 -6.17 -16.34
CA VAL A 352 -2.21 -6.09 -16.12
C VAL A 352 -2.83 -7.46 -16.38
N ASP A 353 -3.54 -7.98 -15.39
CA ASP A 353 -4.35 -9.19 -15.53
C ASP A 353 -5.73 -8.81 -16.08
N VAL A 354 -6.06 -9.34 -17.25
CA VAL A 354 -7.34 -9.16 -17.95
C VAL A 354 -8.24 -10.40 -17.84
N GLY A 355 -7.91 -11.35 -16.94
CA GLY A 355 -8.75 -12.52 -16.66
C GLY A 355 -8.43 -13.76 -17.49
N VAL A 356 -7.30 -13.77 -18.23
CA VAL A 356 -6.89 -14.90 -19.09
C VAL A 356 -5.71 -15.71 -18.53
N HIS A 357 -5.48 -15.60 -17.22
CA HIS A 357 -4.39 -16.27 -16.47
C HIS A 357 -2.95 -15.91 -16.89
N GLN A 358 -2.81 -14.98 -17.82
CA GLN A 358 -1.54 -14.44 -18.31
C GLN A 358 -1.61 -12.92 -18.29
N ASP A 359 -0.65 -12.29 -17.62
CA ASP A 359 -0.57 -10.85 -17.54
C ASP A 359 -0.18 -10.26 -18.90
N GLY A 360 -0.87 -9.21 -19.30
CA GLY A 360 -0.48 -8.38 -20.43
C GLY A 360 0.41 -7.23 -20.01
N LEU A 361 1.36 -6.85 -20.87
CA LEU A 361 2.27 -5.75 -20.62
C LEU A 361 1.75 -4.47 -21.29
N VAL A 362 1.59 -3.43 -20.48
CA VAL A 362 1.47 -2.04 -20.93
C VAL A 362 2.84 -1.39 -20.86
N HIS A 363 3.43 -1.07 -22.01
CA HIS A 363 4.72 -0.38 -22.05
C HIS A 363 4.62 1.05 -21.50
N VAL A 364 5.71 1.62 -20.97
CA VAL A 364 5.71 2.98 -20.37
C VAL A 364 5.14 4.07 -21.30
N SER A 365 5.42 3.97 -22.60
CA SER A 365 4.91 4.89 -23.63
C SER A 365 3.42 4.74 -23.93
N ALA A 366 2.82 3.64 -23.50
CA ALA A 366 1.42 3.29 -23.69
C ALA A 366 0.58 3.51 -22.42
N LEU A 367 1.17 4.08 -21.36
CA LEU A 367 0.48 4.33 -20.09
C LEU A 367 -0.40 5.59 -20.13
N ALA A 368 -0.01 6.63 -20.87
CA ALA A 368 -0.73 7.90 -20.94
C ALA A 368 -0.49 8.64 -22.26
N ASN A 369 -1.36 9.59 -22.59
CA ASN A 369 -1.21 10.49 -23.75
C ASN A 369 -0.15 11.60 -23.55
N ARG A 370 0.64 11.52 -22.47
CA ARG A 370 1.74 12.44 -22.14
C ARG A 370 3.02 11.66 -21.89
N PHE A 371 4.17 12.33 -21.93
CA PHE A 371 5.43 11.69 -21.56
C PHE A 371 5.40 11.25 -20.09
N VAL A 372 5.75 9.97 -19.85
CA VAL A 372 5.79 9.35 -18.52
C VAL A 372 7.22 8.93 -18.23
N SER A 373 7.85 9.55 -17.24
CA SER A 373 9.20 9.19 -16.78
C SER A 373 9.21 8.00 -15.83
N ASP A 374 8.20 7.89 -14.96
CA ASP A 374 8.01 6.75 -14.06
C ASP A 374 6.58 6.20 -14.18
N PRO A 375 6.39 4.94 -14.62
CA PRO A 375 5.09 4.27 -14.65
C PRO A 375 4.25 4.39 -13.37
N ARG A 376 4.91 4.50 -12.20
CA ARG A 376 4.25 4.60 -10.88
C ARG A 376 3.48 5.90 -10.67
N GLU A 377 3.73 6.92 -11.50
CA GLU A 377 2.94 8.16 -11.49
C GLU A 377 1.56 7.97 -12.12
N VAL A 378 1.39 6.95 -12.97
CA VAL A 378 0.15 6.73 -13.74
C VAL A 378 -0.65 5.55 -13.19
N VAL A 379 0.03 4.47 -12.82
CA VAL A 379 -0.63 3.24 -12.36
C VAL A 379 0.00 2.68 -11.10
N LYS A 380 -0.83 2.00 -10.30
CA LYS A 380 -0.46 1.32 -9.05
C LYS A 380 -0.84 -0.16 -9.11
N SER A 381 -0.08 -1.02 -8.45
CA SER A 381 -0.48 -2.44 -8.28
C SER A 381 -1.82 -2.51 -7.54
N GLY A 382 -2.70 -3.42 -7.98
CA GLY A 382 -4.09 -3.56 -7.53
C GLY A 382 -5.08 -2.58 -8.19
N GLN A 383 -4.62 -1.62 -9.00
CA GLN A 383 -5.51 -0.68 -9.66
C GLN A 383 -6.28 -1.35 -10.80
N VAL A 384 -7.60 -1.19 -10.82
CA VAL A 384 -8.43 -1.56 -11.96
C VAL A 384 -8.27 -0.49 -13.04
N VAL A 385 -7.90 -0.92 -14.24
CA VAL A 385 -7.66 -0.07 -15.39
C VAL A 385 -8.39 -0.61 -16.62
N ARG A 386 -8.83 0.30 -17.50
CA ARG A 386 -9.33 -0.07 -18.81
C ARG A 386 -8.18 -0.10 -19.79
N VAL A 387 -7.96 -1.27 -20.40
CA VAL A 387 -6.87 -1.52 -21.34
C VAL A 387 -7.43 -1.96 -22.68
N LYS A 388 -6.77 -1.58 -23.77
CA LYS A 388 -7.05 -2.07 -25.11
C LYS A 388 -6.00 -3.12 -25.50
N VAL A 389 -6.44 -4.24 -26.07
CA VAL A 389 -5.56 -5.28 -26.59
C VAL A 389 -4.94 -4.80 -27.89
N LEU A 390 -3.62 -4.67 -27.93
CA LEU A 390 -2.89 -4.37 -29.17
C LEU A 390 -2.55 -5.66 -29.92
N GLU A 391 -2.03 -6.65 -29.19
CA GLU A 391 -1.60 -7.92 -29.75
C GLU A 391 -1.80 -9.03 -28.71
N ALA A 392 -2.26 -10.19 -29.14
CA ALA A 392 -2.35 -11.39 -28.32
C ALA A 392 -1.75 -12.56 -29.10
N ASP A 393 -0.69 -13.15 -28.55
CA ASP A 393 0.03 -14.28 -29.11
C ASP A 393 -0.11 -15.49 -28.16
N PRO A 394 -1.02 -16.45 -28.48
CA PRO A 394 -1.23 -17.65 -27.68
C PRO A 394 -0.02 -18.59 -27.67
N GLU A 395 0.77 -18.66 -28.75
CA GLU A 395 1.93 -19.54 -28.84
C GLU A 395 3.05 -19.07 -27.92
N ARG A 396 3.29 -17.76 -27.90
CA ARG A 396 4.34 -17.15 -27.07
C ARG A 396 3.85 -16.75 -25.67
N LYS A 397 2.56 -16.93 -25.38
CA LYS A 397 1.89 -16.50 -24.14
C LYS A 397 2.12 -15.01 -23.83
N ARG A 398 2.06 -14.18 -24.86
CA ARG A 398 2.31 -12.73 -24.74
C ARG A 398 1.07 -11.94 -25.10
N ILE A 399 0.76 -10.96 -24.27
CA ILE A 399 -0.33 -10.01 -24.50
C ILE A 399 0.26 -8.61 -24.38
N SER A 400 0.09 -7.80 -25.42
CA SER A 400 0.46 -6.40 -25.43
C SER A 400 -0.79 -5.54 -25.28
N LEU A 401 -0.77 -4.67 -24.28
CA LEU A 401 -1.90 -3.85 -23.87
C LEU A 401 -1.51 -2.36 -23.95
N THR A 402 -2.51 -1.49 -24.08
CA THR A 402 -2.35 -0.03 -23.97
C THR A 402 -3.42 0.55 -23.06
N LEU A 403 -3.08 1.59 -22.27
CA LEU A 403 -4.05 2.40 -21.54
C LEU A 403 -4.61 3.53 -22.40
N ARG A 404 -4.02 3.76 -23.58
CA ARG A 404 -4.48 4.75 -24.56
C ARG A 404 -5.52 4.11 -25.47
N LEU A 405 -6.80 4.36 -25.20
CA LEU A 405 -7.91 3.71 -25.90
C LEU A 405 -8.00 4.11 -27.39
N ASP A 406 -7.43 5.26 -27.74
CA ASP A 406 -7.38 5.80 -29.10
C ASP A 406 -6.31 5.14 -29.99
N ASP A 407 -5.39 4.35 -29.42
CA ASP A 407 -4.35 3.69 -30.20
C ASP A 407 -4.94 2.55 -31.05
N GLU A 408 -4.64 2.55 -32.35
CA GLU A 408 -5.06 1.51 -33.29
C GLU A 408 -4.14 0.27 -33.17
N PRO A 409 -4.68 -0.95 -33.05
CA PRO A 409 -3.87 -2.16 -33.10
C PRO A 409 -3.25 -2.29 -34.50
N SER A 410 -1.92 -2.34 -34.58
CA SER A 410 -1.25 -2.53 -35.86
C SER A 410 -1.49 -3.96 -36.38
N PRO A 411 -1.89 -4.16 -37.65
CA PRO A 411 -1.96 -5.49 -38.23
C PRO A 411 -0.53 -6.01 -38.43
N SER A 412 -0.17 -7.12 -37.77
CA SER A 412 1.18 -7.69 -37.84
C SER A 412 1.42 -8.45 -39.16
N GLY A 413 2.62 -8.26 -39.74
CA GLY A 413 3.18 -9.21 -40.72
C GLY A 413 3.87 -8.59 -41.94
N GLY A 414 5.16 -8.21 -41.82
CA GLY A 414 5.99 -7.85 -42.96
C GLY A 414 7.48 -7.94 -42.66
N ARG A 415 8.12 -9.03 -43.12
CA ARG A 415 9.59 -9.22 -43.12
C ARG A 415 10.30 -7.99 -43.69
N GLY A 416 11.10 -7.31 -42.89
CA GLY A 416 12.11 -6.36 -43.36
C GLY A 416 13.37 -7.08 -43.82
N THR A 417 13.30 -7.86 -44.89
CA THR A 417 14.50 -8.22 -45.68
C THR A 417 14.93 -6.99 -46.44
N GLY A 418 15.94 -6.28 -45.92
CA GLY A 418 16.60 -5.17 -46.60
C GLY A 418 17.39 -5.64 -47.83
N GLY A 419 16.68 -5.89 -48.94
CA GLY A 419 17.27 -6.04 -50.27
C GLY A 419 17.68 -4.67 -50.79
N ARG A 420 18.98 -4.39 -50.80
CA ARG A 420 19.56 -3.17 -51.35
C ARG A 420 19.72 -3.36 -52.86
N SER A 421 18.84 -2.73 -53.65
CA SER A 421 18.95 -2.67 -55.11
C SER A 421 20.01 -1.65 -55.54
N THR A 422 20.76 -2.07 -56.55
CA THR A 422 21.87 -1.42 -57.24
C THR A 422 21.47 -0.28 -58.19
N GLY A 423 22.41 0.65 -58.40
CA GLY A 423 22.50 1.60 -59.53
C GLY A 423 22.22 3.06 -59.12
N GLU A 424 22.97 4.10 -59.49
CA GLU A 424 24.14 4.32 -60.35
C GLU A 424 24.65 5.75 -60.05
N ARG A 425 25.97 6.00 -60.08
CA ARG A 425 26.66 7.22 -60.55
C ARG A 425 28.17 7.13 -60.24
N GLY A 426 29.01 7.11 -61.27
CA GLY A 426 30.47 7.34 -61.17
C GLY A 426 30.84 8.79 -61.54
N PRO A 427 32.13 9.12 -61.85
CA PRO A 427 33.38 8.66 -61.23
C PRO A 427 34.37 9.84 -60.89
N ALA A 428 35.57 9.47 -60.39
CA ALA A 428 36.83 10.26 -60.22
C ALA A 428 36.99 11.06 -58.90
N ALA A 429 38.14 11.13 -58.20
CA ALA A 429 39.53 10.72 -58.43
C ALA A 429 40.31 10.56 -57.09
N ARG A 430 41.35 9.69 -57.11
CA ARG A 430 42.70 9.69 -56.45
C ARG A 430 42.87 10.41 -55.08
N SER A 431 43.53 9.88 -54.04
CA SER A 431 44.85 9.20 -54.01
C SER A 431 45.13 8.57 -52.62
N GLU A 432 45.92 7.49 -52.62
CA GLU A 432 46.96 7.06 -51.63
C GLU A 432 46.58 6.93 -50.13
N GLY A 433 46.86 5.85 -49.40
CA GLY A 433 47.56 4.59 -49.64
C GLY A 433 47.69 3.80 -48.32
N GLY A 434 47.93 2.49 -48.43
CA GLY A 434 48.66 1.70 -47.42
C GLY A 434 47.95 1.14 -46.16
N ARG A 435 47.47 -0.11 -46.25
CA ARG A 435 47.30 -1.09 -45.14
C ARG A 435 48.69 -1.64 -44.69
N PRO A 436 48.87 -2.63 -43.76
CA PRO A 436 47.91 -3.42 -42.93
C PRO A 436 48.31 -3.74 -41.46
N ALA A 437 47.31 -4.24 -40.71
CA ALA A 437 47.25 -5.38 -39.76
C ALA A 437 48.42 -5.80 -38.80
N ARG A 438 48.09 -5.88 -37.49
CA ARG A 438 48.22 -6.97 -36.43
C ARG A 438 49.48 -7.89 -36.39
N PRO A 439 49.81 -8.62 -35.28
CA PRO A 439 49.23 -8.72 -33.90
C PRO A 439 50.27 -8.81 -32.73
N SER A 440 49.74 -9.07 -31.52
CA SER A 440 50.24 -9.93 -30.41
C SER A 440 51.36 -9.50 -29.42
N ASP A 441 51.05 -9.85 -28.16
CA ASP A 441 51.88 -10.23 -26.99
C ASP A 441 52.46 -9.18 -26.01
N GLU A 442 51.85 -9.21 -24.82
CA GLU A 442 52.28 -9.13 -23.40
C GLU A 442 53.74 -8.77 -22.96
N PRO A 443 53.93 -8.42 -21.66
CA PRO A 443 54.71 -7.25 -21.24
C PRO A 443 56.04 -7.56 -20.52
N ALA A 444 56.95 -6.57 -20.48
CA ALA A 444 58.01 -6.50 -19.47
C ALA A 444 58.61 -5.08 -19.28
N ASN A 445 58.39 -4.55 -18.06
CA ASN A 445 59.37 -4.03 -17.10
C ASN A 445 60.26 -2.78 -17.36
N SER A 446 60.51 -2.08 -16.22
CA SER A 446 61.57 -1.13 -15.86
C SER A 446 61.35 0.36 -16.18
N GLY A 447 61.65 1.31 -15.28
CA GLY A 447 62.31 1.21 -13.98
C GLY A 447 62.51 2.57 -13.28
N ALA A 448 63.47 2.55 -12.34
CA ALA A 448 63.99 3.60 -11.43
C ALA A 448 63.37 3.60 -10.02
N GLY A 449 64.08 3.37 -8.90
CA GLY A 449 65.51 3.15 -8.66
C GLY A 449 66.14 4.20 -7.73
N ARG A 450 66.52 3.74 -6.52
CA ARG A 450 67.48 4.26 -5.51
C ARG A 450 66.89 4.87 -4.22
N ASP A 451 67.07 4.27 -3.04
CA ASP A 451 68.26 4.09 -2.15
C ASP A 451 68.39 5.29 -1.18
N THR A 452 68.74 5.25 0.11
CA THR A 452 69.24 4.26 1.08
C THR A 452 69.13 4.89 2.49
N GLY A 453 69.19 4.10 3.57
CA GLY A 453 69.53 4.63 4.91
C GLY A 453 69.10 3.76 6.09
N GLY A 454 70.02 2.97 6.64
CA GLY A 454 69.79 1.99 7.71
C GLY A 454 70.18 2.43 9.13
N ARG A 455 69.48 1.80 10.10
CA ARG A 455 69.84 1.28 11.44
C ARG A 455 71.08 1.82 12.21
N GLY A 456 70.91 2.00 13.53
CA GLY A 456 72.00 1.81 14.50
C GLY A 456 71.77 2.27 15.94
N ALA A 457 71.76 1.31 16.87
CA ALA A 457 71.67 1.32 18.34
C ALA A 457 72.45 2.36 19.20
N GLY A 458 71.98 2.59 20.44
CA GLY A 458 72.82 2.43 21.66
C GLY A 458 73.02 3.58 22.67
N LYS A 459 72.22 3.61 23.75
CA LYS A 459 72.58 3.69 25.19
C LYS A 459 73.46 4.85 25.76
N ARG A 460 72.90 5.68 26.68
CA ARG A 460 73.20 5.85 28.15
C ARG A 460 73.10 7.30 28.73
N ASN A 461 72.64 7.34 29.98
CA ASN A 461 72.83 8.34 31.08
C ASN A 461 72.13 9.71 30.96
N ALA A 462 71.64 10.39 32.01
CA ALA A 462 71.38 10.13 33.43
C ALA A 462 70.62 11.37 34.01
N SER A 463 70.13 11.26 35.26
CA SER A 463 69.78 12.31 36.24
C SER A 463 68.33 12.83 36.34
N GLY A 464 67.82 12.85 37.60
CA GLY A 464 66.61 13.54 38.04
C GLY A 464 65.80 12.80 39.12
N GLU A 465 66.05 13.09 40.41
CA GLU A 465 65.37 12.55 41.60
C GLU A 465 63.95 13.12 41.88
N LYS A 466 63.02 12.23 42.30
CA LYS A 466 61.97 12.25 43.39
C LYS A 466 61.04 13.48 43.64
N PRO A 467 59.92 13.38 44.44
CA PRO A 467 59.34 12.24 45.18
C PRO A 467 57.78 12.03 45.05
N ASP A 468 57.34 10.88 45.58
CA ASP A 468 56.07 10.50 46.25
C ASP A 468 54.76 11.31 46.08
N SER A 469 53.66 10.61 45.73
CA SER A 469 52.41 10.60 46.52
C SER A 469 51.38 9.56 46.03
N LYS A 470 50.62 9.03 46.99
CA LYS A 470 49.57 8.00 46.88
C LYS A 470 48.25 8.55 46.30
N SER A 471 47.51 7.72 45.54
CA SER A 471 46.02 7.54 45.58
C SER A 471 45.55 6.80 44.32
N SER A 472 45.08 5.54 44.43
CA SER A 472 43.67 5.15 44.52
C SER A 472 42.73 5.74 43.45
N SER A 473 42.44 4.98 42.39
CA SER A 473 41.07 4.62 41.98
C SER A 473 41.09 3.92 40.61
N GLY A 474 40.51 2.72 40.58
CA GLY A 474 40.39 1.89 39.40
C GLY A 474 39.39 2.46 38.39
N ARG A 475 39.77 2.34 37.11
CA ARG A 475 38.98 2.68 35.93
C ARG A 475 37.81 1.67 35.77
N PRO A 476 36.57 2.10 35.51
CA PRO A 476 35.46 1.16 35.31
C PRO A 476 35.58 0.43 33.96
N PRO A 477 35.12 -0.84 33.86
CA PRO A 477 35.19 -1.60 32.61
C PRO A 477 34.13 -1.15 31.60
N ALA A 478 34.46 -1.28 30.31
CA ALA A 478 33.60 -0.98 29.17
C ALA A 478 32.33 -1.87 29.12
N PRO A 479 31.20 -1.36 28.60
CA PRO A 479 29.96 -2.13 28.51
C PRO A 479 30.06 -3.25 27.44
N LYS A 480 29.55 -4.43 27.77
CA LYS A 480 29.40 -5.57 26.85
C LYS A 480 28.30 -5.30 25.83
N PRO A 481 28.41 -5.79 24.58
CA PRO A 481 27.34 -5.67 23.60
C PRO A 481 26.10 -6.48 24.03
N ALA A 482 24.93 -5.89 23.81
CA ALA A 482 23.62 -6.46 24.16
C ALA A 482 23.37 -7.80 23.45
N GLN A 483 22.83 -8.76 24.21
CA GLN A 483 22.43 -10.07 23.71
C GLN A 483 21.29 -9.92 22.69
N ALA A 484 21.51 -10.42 21.47
CA ALA A 484 20.47 -10.56 20.46
C ALA A 484 19.39 -11.54 20.94
N ASN A 485 18.12 -11.22 20.61
CA ASN A 485 16.89 -11.92 20.98
C ASN A 485 16.93 -13.44 20.72
N THR A 486 17.38 -14.22 21.71
CA THR A 486 17.34 -15.69 21.71
C THR A 486 15.92 -16.24 21.79
N ALA A 487 14.99 -15.51 22.41
CA ALA A 487 13.60 -15.93 22.57
C ALA A 487 12.85 -16.07 21.23
N MET A 488 13.14 -15.22 20.23
CA MET A 488 12.50 -15.27 18.92
C MET A 488 13.02 -16.44 18.08
N ALA A 489 14.33 -16.70 18.13
CA ALA A 489 14.94 -17.85 17.47
C ALA A 489 14.42 -19.18 18.05
N GLU A 490 14.19 -19.23 19.36
CA GLU A 490 13.67 -20.41 20.05
C GLU A 490 12.18 -20.64 19.76
N ALA A 491 11.39 -19.56 19.62
CA ALA A 491 10.00 -19.62 19.19
C ALA A 491 9.85 -20.10 17.74
N LEU A 492 10.71 -19.64 16.83
CA LEU A 492 10.74 -20.09 15.43
C LEU A 492 11.12 -21.57 15.30
N ARG A 493 12.06 -22.03 16.13
CA ARG A 493 12.47 -23.45 16.16
C ARG A 493 11.39 -24.35 16.73
N LYS A 494 10.65 -23.91 17.76
CA LYS A 494 9.47 -24.62 18.30
C LYS A 494 8.29 -24.65 17.32
N ALA A 495 8.17 -23.64 16.46
CA ALA A 495 7.14 -23.57 15.42
C ALA A 495 7.51 -24.34 14.12
N GLY A 496 8.69 -24.98 14.06
CA GLY A 496 9.15 -25.70 12.87
C GLY A 496 9.44 -24.79 11.66
N LEU A 497 9.80 -23.53 11.92
CA LEU A 497 10.02 -22.48 10.92
C LEU A 497 11.45 -21.91 10.96
N GLY A 498 12.38 -22.55 11.67
CA GLY A 498 13.76 -22.09 11.85
C GLY A 498 14.80 -23.16 11.55
#